data_AF-F0XGK9-F1
#
_entry.id   AF-F0XGK9-F1
#
_cell.length_a   1.000
_cell.length_b   1.000
_cell.length_c   1.000
_cell.angle_alpha   90.00
_cell.angle_beta   90.00
_cell.angle_gamma   90.00
#
_symmetry.space_group_name_H-M   'P 1'
#
loop_
_entity.id
_entity.type
_entity.pdbx_description
1 polymer ?
#
loop_
_entity_poly.entity_id
_entity_poly.type
_entity_poly.pdbx_seq_one_letter_code
_entity_poly.pdbx_strand_id
1 'polypeptide(L)'
;MAATRAKGQQFASFRDNRVFPAYGRLPEEHDLDPDYFTDDAAYKKHWAFLSEIVEVERLFRLVLNVQDKAGNLVRVAFYTDGRGLEIDSRLTKPGHTVLNLYGVQHDFFNGSVGIREEIINSVKIIPMSLDDLLRLSDRDCQTVGWTENGHKKDCRIIVDKDVQGLLKTDWSHFDDFIQLPLK
;
A
#
# COMPACT_ATOMS: atom_id res chain seq x y z
N MET A 1 19.06 30.70 -26.52
CA MET A 1 18.30 30.71 -25.26
C MET A 1 17.69 29.32 -25.07
N ALA A 2 18.27 28.51 -24.20
CA ALA A 2 17.72 27.19 -23.88
C ALA A 2 16.68 27.38 -22.77
N ALA A 3 15.44 26.98 -23.02
CA ALA A 3 14.40 26.97 -22.02
C ALA A 3 14.72 25.87 -21.00
N THR A 4 15.12 26.27 -19.79
CA THR A 4 15.25 25.37 -18.65
C THR A 4 13.86 24.83 -18.32
N ARG A 5 13.58 23.58 -18.69
CA ARG A 5 12.42 22.84 -18.19
C ARG A 5 12.52 22.77 -16.67
N ALA A 6 11.54 23.32 -15.97
CA ALA A 6 11.35 23.02 -14.55
C ALA A 6 11.24 21.49 -14.41
N LYS A 7 12.06 20.88 -13.54
CA LYS A 7 11.90 19.47 -13.15
C LYS A 7 10.51 19.36 -12.51
N GLY A 8 9.54 18.86 -13.26
CA GLY A 8 8.23 18.54 -12.72
C GLY A 8 8.41 17.52 -11.60
N GLN A 9 7.79 17.76 -10.46
CA GLN A 9 7.79 16.81 -9.35
C GLN A 9 7.20 15.48 -9.85
N GLN A 10 8.01 14.43 -9.89
CA GLN A 10 7.58 13.10 -10.34
C GLN A 10 7.01 12.35 -9.14
N PHE A 11 5.72 12.08 -9.17
CA PHE A 11 5.05 11.29 -8.14
C PHE A 11 5.20 9.79 -8.42
N ALA A 12 5.13 8.97 -7.37
CA ALA A 12 5.07 7.53 -7.51
C ALA A 12 3.79 7.12 -8.25
N SER A 13 3.91 6.14 -9.15
CA SER A 13 2.74 5.46 -9.72
C SER A 13 2.45 4.21 -8.90
N PHE A 14 1.22 4.06 -8.42
CA PHE A 14 0.78 2.86 -7.69
C PHE A 14 0.77 1.60 -8.58
N ARG A 15 0.95 1.77 -9.89
CA ARG A 15 1.13 0.66 -10.84
C ARG A 15 2.57 0.14 -10.89
N ASP A 16 3.57 0.87 -10.41
CA ASP A 16 4.98 0.43 -10.44
C ASP A 16 5.17 -0.83 -9.59
N ASN A 17 5.35 -1.97 -10.23
CA ASN A 17 5.52 -3.27 -9.57
C ASN A 17 6.82 -3.41 -8.77
N ARG A 18 7.78 -2.49 -8.93
CA ARG A 18 9.02 -2.51 -8.14
C ARG A 18 8.84 -1.91 -6.75
N VAL A 19 7.84 -1.04 -6.60
CA VAL A 19 7.48 -0.32 -5.37
C VAL A 19 6.21 -0.88 -4.77
N PHE A 20 5.21 -1.15 -5.62
CA PHE A 20 3.93 -1.72 -5.24
C PHE A 20 3.79 -3.11 -5.88
N PRO A 21 4.51 -4.13 -5.41
CA PRO A 21 4.47 -5.46 -6.02
C PRO A 21 3.09 -6.13 -5.89
N ALA A 22 2.82 -7.07 -6.81
CA ALA A 22 1.78 -8.08 -6.61
C ALA A 22 2.25 -9.10 -5.56
N TYR A 23 1.32 -9.86 -4.98
CA TYR A 23 1.59 -10.77 -3.85
C TYR A 23 2.74 -11.75 -4.14
N GLY A 24 2.71 -12.43 -5.30
CA GLY A 24 3.74 -13.38 -5.69
C GLY A 24 5.12 -12.77 -6.01
N ARG A 25 5.31 -11.46 -5.79
CA ARG A 25 6.61 -10.78 -5.87
C ARG A 25 7.01 -10.13 -4.55
N LEU A 26 6.23 -10.31 -3.49
CA LEU A 26 6.64 -9.93 -2.14
C LEU A 26 7.76 -10.88 -1.69
N PRO A 27 8.70 -10.41 -0.87
CA PRO A 27 9.69 -11.30 -0.27
C PRO A 27 8.98 -12.30 0.67
N GLU A 28 9.56 -13.50 0.80
CA GLU A 28 9.13 -14.48 1.81
C GLU A 28 9.76 -14.15 3.17
N GLU A 29 9.05 -14.39 4.28
CA GLU A 29 9.50 -14.02 5.65
C GLU A 29 10.88 -14.60 6.04
N HIS A 30 11.30 -15.67 5.38
CA HIS A 30 12.57 -16.35 5.66
C HIS A 30 13.58 -16.29 4.52
N ASP A 31 13.32 -15.44 3.51
CA ASP A 31 14.21 -15.26 2.37
C ASP A 31 14.81 -13.85 2.33
N LEU A 32 16.12 -13.78 2.09
CA LEU A 32 16.84 -12.52 1.87
C LEU A 32 16.82 -12.19 0.39
N ASP A 33 15.62 -11.87 -0.12
CA ASP A 33 15.44 -11.48 -1.51
C ASP A 33 16.31 -10.24 -1.82
N PRO A 34 17.29 -10.35 -2.75
CA PRO A 34 18.20 -9.26 -3.09
C PRO A 34 17.49 -8.04 -3.70
N ASP A 35 16.24 -8.14 -4.14
CA ASP A 35 15.44 -6.99 -4.58
C ASP A 35 14.96 -6.11 -3.42
N TYR A 36 14.94 -6.63 -2.18
CA TYR A 36 14.40 -5.97 -1.00
C TYR A 36 15.45 -5.76 0.10
N PHE A 37 16.40 -6.68 0.25
CA PHE A 37 17.37 -6.68 1.35
C PHE A 37 18.82 -6.63 0.85
N THR A 38 19.69 -6.01 1.66
CA THR A 38 21.15 -6.09 1.50
C THR A 38 21.65 -7.44 1.99
N ASP A 39 22.91 -7.75 1.68
CA ASP A 39 23.57 -8.97 2.18
C ASP A 39 23.61 -9.03 3.72
N ASP A 40 23.58 -7.87 4.38
CA ASP A 40 23.52 -7.73 5.85
C ASP A 40 22.07 -7.77 6.41
N ALA A 41 21.11 -8.22 5.60
CA ALA A 41 19.68 -8.28 5.94
C ALA A 41 19.03 -6.91 6.25
N ALA A 42 19.62 -5.81 5.82
CA ALA A 42 19.02 -4.47 5.94
C ALA A 42 18.09 -4.18 4.76
N TYR A 43 17.06 -3.36 4.97
CA TYR A 43 16.15 -2.93 3.91
C TYR A 43 16.89 -2.05 2.88
N LYS A 44 16.72 -2.33 1.59
CA LYS A 44 17.34 -1.54 0.49
C LYS A 44 16.47 -0.36 0.04
N LYS A 45 15.16 -0.53 0.14
CA LYS A 45 14.14 0.35 -0.45
C LYS A 45 12.85 0.29 0.36
N HIS A 46 11.89 1.15 0.04
CA HIS A 46 10.53 1.02 0.53
C HIS A 46 9.66 0.25 -0.46
N TRP A 47 8.67 -0.49 0.05
CA TRP A 47 7.62 -1.09 -0.76
C TRP A 47 6.31 -1.15 0.02
N ALA A 48 5.20 -1.27 -0.72
CA ALA A 48 3.89 -1.48 -0.13
C ALA A 48 3.05 -2.42 -0.99
N PHE A 49 2.39 -3.38 -0.37
CA PHE A 49 1.39 -4.19 -1.03
C PHE A 49 0.06 -3.42 -1.09
N LEU A 50 -0.56 -3.38 -2.27
CA LEU A 50 -1.86 -2.73 -2.49
C LEU A 50 -2.88 -3.78 -2.92
N SER A 51 -4.01 -3.81 -2.23
CA SER A 51 -5.07 -4.77 -2.47
C SER A 51 -6.44 -4.22 -2.10
N GLU A 52 -7.51 -4.74 -2.70
CA GLU A 52 -8.89 -4.37 -2.36
C GLU A 52 -9.52 -5.42 -1.45
N ILE A 53 -10.20 -5.00 -0.39
CA ILE A 53 -11.00 -5.89 0.46
C ILE A 53 -12.13 -6.49 -0.38
N VAL A 54 -12.21 -7.82 -0.39
CA VAL A 54 -13.33 -8.56 -1.00
C VAL A 54 -14.23 -9.17 0.07
N GLU A 55 -13.67 -9.53 1.23
CA GLU A 55 -14.40 -10.11 2.35
C GLU A 55 -13.69 -9.81 3.67
N VAL A 56 -14.46 -9.78 4.77
CA VAL A 56 -13.96 -9.48 6.11
C VAL A 56 -14.39 -10.55 7.10
N GLU A 57 -13.43 -11.21 7.73
CA GLU A 57 -13.66 -12.14 8.84
C GLU A 57 -13.25 -11.45 10.15
N ARG A 58 -14.07 -11.59 11.20
CA ARG A 58 -13.82 -10.94 12.50
C ARG A 58 -13.78 -11.90 13.68
N LEU A 59 -13.82 -13.20 13.41
CA LEU A 59 -13.82 -14.20 14.46
C LEU A 59 -12.40 -14.35 15.03
N PHE A 60 -12.24 -14.08 16.33
CA PHE A 60 -10.98 -14.07 17.10
C PHE A 60 -9.96 -12.97 16.76
N ARG A 61 -9.82 -12.59 15.50
CA ARG A 61 -9.00 -11.48 15.01
C ARG A 61 -9.57 -10.93 13.71
N LEU A 62 -9.17 -9.73 13.33
CA LEU A 62 -9.46 -9.22 12.00
C LEU A 62 -8.67 -10.01 10.96
N VAL A 63 -9.37 -10.47 9.94
CA VAL A 63 -8.77 -10.94 8.70
C VAL A 63 -9.48 -10.25 7.55
N LEU A 64 -8.69 -9.65 6.66
CA LEU A 64 -9.16 -9.11 5.40
C LEU A 64 -8.77 -10.11 4.30
N ASN A 65 -9.77 -10.70 3.66
CA ASN A 65 -9.56 -11.39 2.40
C ASN A 65 -9.55 -10.30 1.32
N VAL A 66 -8.44 -10.18 0.61
CA VAL A 66 -8.17 -9.08 -0.32
C VAL A 66 -7.81 -9.59 -1.70
N GLN A 67 -8.00 -8.78 -2.73
CA GLN A 67 -7.55 -9.04 -4.09
C GLN A 67 -6.51 -7.99 -4.52
N ASP A 68 -5.34 -8.43 -4.98
CA ASP A 68 -4.32 -7.50 -5.49
C ASP A 68 -4.57 -7.11 -6.96
N LYS A 69 -3.73 -6.21 -7.49
CA LYS A 69 -3.82 -5.74 -8.88
C LYS A 69 -3.54 -6.80 -9.95
N ALA A 70 -2.99 -7.96 -9.58
CA ALA A 70 -2.79 -9.09 -10.47
C ALA A 70 -3.94 -10.13 -10.35
N GLY A 71 -4.94 -9.86 -9.50
CA GLY A 71 -6.09 -10.72 -9.27
C GLY A 71 -5.86 -11.81 -8.21
N ASN A 72 -4.71 -11.81 -7.53
CA ASN A 72 -4.41 -12.78 -6.47
C ASN A 72 -5.32 -12.53 -5.27
N LEU A 73 -5.95 -13.60 -4.77
CA LEU A 73 -6.68 -13.57 -3.51
C LEU A 73 -5.71 -13.86 -2.37
N VAL A 74 -5.62 -12.95 -1.41
CA VAL A 74 -4.62 -12.96 -0.34
C VAL A 74 -5.32 -12.76 1.01
N ARG A 75 -4.83 -13.44 2.04
CA ARG A 75 -5.28 -13.26 3.41
C ARG A 75 -4.38 -12.24 4.11
N VAL A 76 -4.94 -11.16 4.65
CA VAL A 76 -4.22 -10.23 5.53
C VAL A 76 -4.76 -10.43 6.95
N ALA A 77 -3.97 -11.09 7.81
CA ALA A 77 -4.37 -11.43 9.17
C ALA A 77 -3.67 -10.55 10.21
N PHE A 78 -4.46 -9.93 11.09
CA PHE A 78 -3.95 -8.99 12.08
C PHE A 78 -3.57 -9.72 13.38
N TYR A 79 -2.27 -9.72 13.68
CA TYR A 79 -1.62 -10.27 14.87
C TYR A 79 -1.16 -9.18 15.85
N THR A 80 -1.64 -7.95 15.66
CA THR A 80 -1.45 -6.83 16.60
C THR A 80 -2.03 -7.15 17.99
N ASP A 81 -1.64 -6.37 19.01
CA ASP A 81 -2.14 -6.55 20.38
C ASP A 81 -3.68 -6.51 20.47
N GLY A 82 -4.30 -5.57 19.75
CA GLY A 82 -5.75 -5.44 19.63
C GLY A 82 -6.37 -6.39 18.60
N ARG A 83 -5.58 -7.25 17.95
CA ARG A 83 -6.01 -8.22 16.92
C ARG A 83 -6.78 -7.56 15.77
N GLY A 84 -6.37 -6.35 15.39
CA GLY A 84 -6.98 -5.52 14.36
C GLY A 84 -8.19 -4.70 14.81
N LEU A 85 -8.53 -4.68 16.11
CA LEU A 85 -9.58 -3.79 16.66
C LEU A 85 -9.14 -2.32 16.72
N GLU A 86 -7.85 -2.05 16.52
CA GLU A 86 -7.29 -0.71 16.37
C GLU A 86 -7.77 -0.01 15.09
N ILE A 87 -8.22 -0.79 14.09
CA ILE A 87 -8.72 -0.27 12.82
C ILE A 87 -10.21 0.03 12.95
N ASP A 88 -10.61 1.21 12.49
CA ASP A 88 -12.02 1.59 12.42
C ASP A 88 -12.83 0.56 11.60
N SER A 89 -13.78 -0.08 12.27
CA SER A 89 -14.66 -1.08 11.65
C SER A 89 -15.47 -0.53 10.46
N ARG A 90 -15.70 0.78 10.39
CA ARG A 90 -16.38 1.46 9.27
C ARG A 90 -15.54 1.47 7.99
N LEU A 91 -14.22 1.34 8.13
CA LEU A 91 -13.28 1.27 7.01
C LEU A 91 -13.07 -0.17 6.52
N THR A 92 -13.21 -1.17 7.37
CA THR A 92 -12.96 -2.58 7.01
C THR A 92 -14.20 -3.20 6.37
N LYS A 93 -14.41 -2.90 5.08
CA LYS A 93 -15.53 -3.43 4.27
C LYS A 93 -15.12 -3.61 2.81
N PRO A 94 -15.83 -4.47 2.05
CA PRO A 94 -15.51 -4.70 0.64
C PRO A 94 -15.51 -3.42 -0.21
N GLY A 95 -14.63 -3.39 -1.21
CA GLY A 95 -14.44 -2.24 -2.11
C GLY A 95 -13.54 -1.13 -1.55
N HIS A 96 -12.95 -1.31 -0.37
CA HIS A 96 -11.91 -0.43 0.17
C HIS A 96 -10.52 -1.01 -0.10
N THR A 97 -9.53 -0.14 -0.28
CA THR A 97 -8.15 -0.54 -0.52
C THR A 97 -7.39 -0.68 0.80
N VAL A 98 -6.62 -1.74 0.93
CA VAL A 98 -5.61 -1.96 1.98
C VAL A 98 -4.24 -1.64 1.39
N LEU A 99 -3.49 -0.81 2.12
CA LEU A 99 -2.07 -0.60 1.89
C LEU A 99 -1.31 -1.22 3.07
N ASN A 100 -0.40 -2.14 2.77
CA ASN A 100 0.47 -2.81 3.73
C ASN A 100 1.92 -2.45 3.43
N LEU A 101 2.53 -1.58 4.24
CA LEU A 101 3.94 -1.25 4.14
C LEU A 101 4.79 -2.46 4.53
N TYR A 102 5.83 -2.72 3.75
CA TYR A 102 6.80 -3.78 4.04
C TYR A 102 6.18 -5.18 4.17
N GLY A 103 5.06 -5.43 3.50
CA GLY A 103 4.40 -6.74 3.52
C GLY A 103 5.33 -7.85 3.03
N VAL A 104 5.28 -9.00 3.70
CA VAL A 104 6.03 -10.22 3.36
C VAL A 104 5.05 -11.39 3.25
N GLN A 105 5.40 -12.40 2.46
CA GLN A 105 4.62 -13.64 2.38
C GLN A 105 4.79 -14.46 3.68
N HIS A 106 3.70 -15.00 4.17
CA HIS A 106 3.64 -15.76 5.42
C HIS A 106 2.80 -17.03 5.26
N ASP A 107 3.34 -18.14 5.79
CA ASP A 107 2.65 -19.42 5.91
C ASP A 107 1.94 -19.53 7.26
N PHE A 108 0.61 -19.63 7.24
CA PHE A 108 -0.18 -19.82 8.46
C PHE A 108 -0.24 -21.29 8.86
N PHE A 109 -0.34 -21.55 10.15
CA PHE A 109 -0.39 -22.92 10.72
C PHE A 109 -1.52 -23.81 10.15
N ASN A 110 -2.63 -23.21 9.71
CA ASN A 110 -3.75 -23.93 9.10
C ASN A 110 -3.50 -24.30 7.62
N GLY A 111 -2.30 -24.05 7.08
CA GLY A 111 -1.91 -24.30 5.69
C GLY A 111 -2.36 -23.22 4.71
N SER A 112 -2.98 -22.14 5.17
CA SER A 112 -3.24 -20.97 4.32
C SER A 112 -2.00 -20.08 4.21
N VAL A 113 -1.93 -19.26 3.16
CA VAL A 113 -0.83 -18.31 2.92
C VAL A 113 -1.37 -16.89 2.83
N GLY A 114 -0.54 -15.90 3.16
CA GLY A 114 -0.90 -14.49 3.03
C GLY A 114 0.09 -13.55 3.70
N ILE A 115 -0.41 -12.49 4.32
CA ILE A 115 0.37 -11.49 5.03
C ILE A 115 -0.06 -11.49 6.50
N ARG A 116 0.93 -11.58 7.40
CA ARG A 116 0.75 -11.42 8.84
C ARG A 116 1.12 -10.00 9.25
N GLU A 117 0.14 -9.25 9.74
CA GLU A 117 0.34 -7.87 10.18
C GLU A 117 0.48 -7.78 11.70
N GLU A 118 1.66 -7.37 12.16
CA GLU A 118 1.99 -7.22 13.58
C GLU A 118 2.13 -5.77 14.02
N ILE A 119 2.47 -4.88 13.08
CA ILE A 119 2.74 -3.46 13.35
C ILE A 119 1.57 -2.65 12.79
N ILE A 120 0.67 -2.18 13.64
CA ILE A 120 -0.54 -1.51 13.15
C ILE A 120 -0.26 -0.27 12.28
N ASN A 121 0.84 0.44 12.55
CA ASN A 121 1.23 1.64 11.79
C ASN A 121 1.84 1.32 10.41
N SER A 122 1.98 0.05 10.01
CA SER A 122 2.34 -0.33 8.63
C SER A 122 1.12 -0.37 7.70
N VAL A 123 -0.11 -0.32 8.25
CA VAL A 123 -1.34 -0.53 7.49
C VAL A 123 -2.19 0.73 7.40
N LYS A 124 -2.78 0.97 6.23
CA LYS A 124 -3.83 1.99 6.04
C LYS A 124 -4.97 1.46 5.18
N ILE A 125 -6.19 1.73 5.62
CA ILE A 125 -7.39 1.46 4.82
C ILE A 125 -7.82 2.75 4.12
N ILE A 126 -7.86 2.73 2.80
CA ILE A 126 -8.26 3.85 1.94
C ILE A 126 -9.70 3.57 1.48
N PRO A 127 -10.66 4.46 1.76
CA PRO A 127 -12.09 4.23 1.50
C PRO A 127 -12.47 4.42 0.02
N MET A 128 -11.83 3.66 -0.86
CA MET A 128 -12.09 3.58 -2.30
C MET A 128 -11.55 2.29 -2.90
N SER A 129 -12.02 1.95 -4.10
CA SER A 129 -11.58 0.78 -4.84
C SER A 129 -10.10 0.87 -5.23
N LEU A 130 -9.45 -0.28 -5.40
CA LEU A 130 -8.06 -0.33 -5.85
C LEU A 130 -7.94 0.23 -7.25
N ASP A 131 -8.90 -0.05 -8.14
CA ASP A 131 -8.88 0.49 -9.51
C ASP A 131 -8.96 2.02 -9.53
N ASP A 132 -9.82 2.63 -8.70
CA ASP A 132 -9.86 4.08 -8.56
C ASP A 132 -8.53 4.63 -8.02
N LEU A 133 -7.94 4.00 -6.99
CA LEU A 133 -6.65 4.40 -6.44
C LEU A 133 -5.54 4.36 -7.50
N LEU A 134 -5.48 3.28 -8.30
CA LEU A 134 -4.49 3.12 -9.36
C LEU A 134 -4.65 4.20 -10.44
N ARG A 135 -5.89 4.42 -10.92
CA ARG A 135 -6.20 5.47 -11.91
C ARG A 135 -5.78 6.86 -11.47
N LEU A 136 -5.91 7.15 -10.17
CA LEU A 136 -5.54 8.45 -9.61
C LEU A 136 -4.02 8.67 -9.55
N SER A 137 -3.23 7.60 -9.53
CA SER A 137 -1.77 7.67 -9.64
C SER A 137 -1.26 7.71 -11.08
N ASP A 138 -2.14 7.55 -12.07
CA ASP A 138 -1.74 7.58 -13.47
C ASP A 138 -1.34 9.01 -13.86
N ARG A 139 -0.24 9.12 -14.62
CA ARG A 139 0.36 10.40 -15.00
C ARG A 139 -0.63 11.34 -15.68
N ASP A 140 -1.58 10.82 -16.44
CA ASP A 140 -2.60 11.62 -17.13
C ASP A 140 -3.57 12.23 -16.11
N CYS A 141 -4.00 11.47 -15.11
CA CYS A 141 -4.80 11.99 -14.00
C CYS A 141 -4.01 13.02 -13.18
N GLN A 142 -2.74 12.76 -12.92
CA GLN A 142 -1.85 13.69 -12.20
C GLN A 142 -1.51 14.95 -13.01
N THR A 143 -1.46 14.88 -14.33
CA THR A 143 -1.15 16.06 -15.17
C THR A 143 -2.41 16.89 -15.35
N VAL A 144 -3.50 16.27 -15.84
CA VAL A 144 -4.77 16.93 -16.15
C VAL A 144 -5.45 17.43 -14.87
N GLY A 145 -5.57 16.59 -13.84
CA GLY A 145 -6.26 16.92 -12.59
C GLY A 145 -5.57 17.98 -11.73
N TRP A 146 -4.27 18.22 -11.94
CA TRP A 146 -3.50 19.23 -11.22
C TRP A 146 -3.36 20.55 -11.99
N THR A 147 -3.42 20.52 -13.33
CA THR A 147 -3.40 21.73 -14.17
C THR A 147 -4.78 22.30 -14.41
N GLU A 148 -5.82 21.48 -14.48
CA GLU A 148 -7.20 21.89 -14.64
C GLU A 148 -7.86 22.00 -13.26
N ASN A 149 -7.97 23.24 -12.77
CA ASN A 149 -8.36 23.64 -11.41
C ASN A 149 -9.74 23.14 -10.88
N GLY A 150 -10.46 22.31 -11.63
CA GLY A 150 -11.76 21.76 -11.26
C GLY A 150 -11.68 20.50 -10.39
N HIS A 151 -10.79 19.56 -10.71
CA HIS A 151 -10.75 18.25 -10.02
C HIS A 151 -10.09 18.29 -8.64
N LYS A 152 -9.16 19.24 -8.42
CA LYS A 152 -8.34 19.32 -7.20
C LYS A 152 -9.13 19.54 -5.91
N LYS A 153 -10.31 20.18 -5.98
CA LYS A 153 -11.15 20.47 -4.80
C LYS A 153 -11.99 19.26 -4.36
N ASP A 154 -12.32 18.38 -5.29
CA ASP A 154 -13.22 17.23 -5.06
C ASP A 154 -12.47 15.88 -5.05
N CYS A 155 -11.18 15.87 -5.40
CA CYS A 155 -10.37 14.67 -5.40
C CYS A 155 -10.08 14.20 -3.97
N ARG A 156 -10.82 13.18 -3.51
CA ARG A 156 -10.68 12.55 -2.18
C ARG A 156 -9.23 12.16 -1.82
N ILE A 157 -8.40 11.82 -2.81
CA ILE A 157 -6.99 11.49 -2.61
C ILE A 157 -6.13 12.71 -2.31
N ILE A 158 -6.38 13.84 -2.97
CA ILE A 158 -5.65 15.08 -2.66
C ILE A 158 -6.05 15.59 -1.28
N VAL A 159 -7.18 15.19 -0.72
CA VAL A 159 -7.52 15.55 0.67
C VAL A 159 -6.81 14.64 1.68
N ASP A 160 -6.57 13.36 1.35
CA ASP A 160 -5.86 12.44 2.24
C ASP A 160 -4.34 12.74 2.26
N LYS A 161 -3.89 13.36 3.36
CA LYS A 161 -2.48 13.72 3.56
C LYS A 161 -1.54 12.52 3.53
N ASP A 162 -1.99 11.34 3.93
CA ASP A 162 -1.14 10.16 3.99
C ASP A 162 -0.98 9.59 2.58
N VAL A 163 -2.04 9.57 1.76
CA VAL A 163 -1.94 9.21 0.33
C VAL A 163 -1.07 10.22 -0.44
N GLN A 164 -1.20 11.52 -0.13
CA GLN A 164 -0.26 12.51 -0.69
C GLN A 164 1.18 12.26 -0.27
N GLY A 165 1.41 11.86 0.99
CA GLY A 165 2.73 11.50 1.49
C GLY A 165 3.32 10.36 0.66
N LEU A 166 2.56 9.28 0.49
CA LEU A 166 2.94 8.10 -0.28
C LEU A 166 3.30 8.43 -1.74
N LEU A 167 2.58 9.34 -2.38
CA LEU A 167 2.88 9.78 -3.75
C LEU A 167 4.20 10.56 -3.84
N LYS A 168 4.63 11.22 -2.75
CA LYS A 168 5.82 12.06 -2.67
C LYS A 168 7.03 11.35 -2.06
N THR A 169 6.83 10.21 -1.42
CA THR A 169 7.87 9.38 -0.83
C THR A 169 8.90 8.97 -1.88
N ASP A 170 10.18 9.04 -1.52
CA ASP A 170 11.23 8.36 -2.28
C ASP A 170 11.20 6.88 -1.90
N TRP A 171 10.71 6.05 -2.81
CA TRP A 171 10.59 4.61 -2.59
C TRP A 171 11.88 3.84 -2.88
N SER A 172 12.87 4.48 -3.49
CA SER A 172 14.08 3.82 -3.99
C SER A 172 15.18 3.64 -2.95
N HIS A 173 15.07 4.35 -1.83
CA HIS A 173 16.01 4.31 -0.73
C HIS A 173 15.27 4.04 0.58
N PHE A 174 15.88 3.26 1.46
CA PHE A 174 15.37 3.05 2.82
C PHE A 174 16.21 3.87 3.79
N ASP A 175 15.59 4.86 4.42
CA ASP A 175 16.20 5.62 5.52
C ASP A 175 15.70 5.12 6.88
N ASP A 176 14.38 5.05 7.06
CA ASP A 176 13.70 4.56 8.25
C ASP A 176 12.29 4.04 7.89
N PHE A 177 11.64 3.33 8.80
CA PHE A 177 10.29 2.82 8.60
C PHE A 177 9.26 3.95 8.45
N ILE A 178 8.53 3.91 7.35
CA ILE A 178 7.34 4.76 7.16
C ILE A 178 6.28 4.31 8.14
N GLN A 179 5.67 5.27 8.85
CA GLN A 179 4.56 5.03 9.76
C GLN A 179 3.30 5.74 9.26
N LEU A 180 2.20 5.00 9.24
CA LEU A 180 0.87 5.50 8.87
C LEU A 180 0.07 5.75 10.15
N PRO A 181 -0.45 6.97 10.36
CA PRO A 181 -1.26 7.26 11.52
C PRO A 181 -2.60 6.53 11.45
N LEU A 182 -3.01 5.92 12.57
CA LEU A 182 -4.35 5.39 12.76
C LEU A 182 -5.34 6.56 12.79
N LYS A 183 -6.19 6.70 11.76
CA LYS A 183 -7.27 7.70 11.70
C LYS A 183 -8.59 7.01 11.42
#